data_AF-A0A813YCU7-F1
#
_entry.id   AF-A0A813YCU7-F1
#
_cell.length_a   1.000
_cell.length_b   1.000
_cell.length_c   1.000
_cell.angle_alpha   90.00
_cell.angle_beta   90.00
_cell.angle_gamma   90.00
#
_symmetry.space_group_name_H-M   'P 1'
#
loop_
_entity.id
_entity.type
_entity.pdbx_description
1 polymer ?
#
loop_
_entity_poly.entity_id
_entity_poly.type
_entity_poly.pdbx_seq_one_letter_code
_entity_poly.pdbx_strand_id
1 'polypeptide(L)'
;MLSLKISIIILSICVFKSWSLPCYTCTDCNNLTTTVPTNVTVIDCLGPDAQCSTNVFKVGSTDFVTKSCTNFCSPSFYQFPNMNAVFVSTCCQQPLCNE
;
A
#
# COMPACT_ATOMS: atom_id res chain seq x y z
N MET A 1 -8.40 -51.37 -11.75
CA MET A 1 -8.10 -50.45 -10.61
C MET A 1 -7.28 -49.26 -11.11
N LEU A 2 -7.92 -48.31 -11.83
CA LEU A 2 -7.24 -47.19 -12.49
C LEU A 2 -7.90 -45.84 -12.17
N SER A 3 -8.44 -45.69 -10.96
CA SER A 3 -9.26 -44.52 -10.58
C SER A 3 -8.85 -43.88 -9.25
N LEU A 4 -7.56 -43.92 -8.92
CA LEU A 4 -7.03 -43.31 -7.68
C LEU A 4 -5.82 -42.39 -7.89
N LYS A 5 -5.32 -42.24 -9.12
CA LYS A 5 -4.15 -41.39 -9.41
C LYS A 5 -4.49 -40.00 -9.96
N ILE A 6 -5.73 -39.76 -10.39
CA ILE A 6 -6.14 -38.48 -10.99
C ILE A 6 -6.61 -37.48 -9.92
N SER A 7 -7.09 -37.95 -8.76
CA SER A 7 -7.63 -37.06 -7.71
C SER A 7 -6.57 -36.24 -6.96
N ILE A 8 -5.28 -36.59 -7.06
CA ILE A 8 -4.20 -35.89 -6.34
C ILE A 8 -3.71 -34.66 -7.11
N ILE A 9 -3.86 -34.63 -8.44
CA ILE A 9 -3.35 -33.51 -9.27
C ILE A 9 -4.27 -32.28 -9.19
N ILE A 10 -5.56 -32.46 -8.86
CA ILE A 10 -6.53 -31.37 -8.81
C ILE A 10 -6.50 -30.66 -7.43
N LEU A 11 -6.00 -31.30 -6.37
CA LEU A 11 -5.93 -30.71 -5.04
C LEU A 11 -4.78 -29.70 -4.86
N SER A 12 -3.79 -29.71 -5.77
CA SER A 12 -2.64 -28.79 -5.74
C SER A 12 -2.86 -27.47 -6.48
N ILE A 13 -4.02 -27.26 -7.10
CA ILE A 13 -4.33 -26.03 -7.86
C ILE A 13 -4.96 -24.95 -6.96
N CYS A 14 -5.27 -25.27 -5.70
CA CYS A 14 -6.01 -24.37 -4.80
C CYS A 14 -5.18 -23.35 -4.00
N VAL A 15 -3.86 -23.23 -4.15
CA VAL A 15 -3.09 -22.27 -3.30
C VAL A 15 -1.97 -21.53 -4.04
N PHE A 16 -2.26 -21.02 -5.25
CA PHE A 16 -1.63 -19.77 -5.68
C PHE A 16 -2.72 -18.70 -5.70
N LYS A 17 -3.36 -18.46 -4.55
CA LYS A 17 -3.96 -17.16 -4.32
C LYS A 17 -2.78 -16.21 -4.26
N SER A 18 -2.45 -15.58 -5.38
CA SER A 18 -1.57 -14.43 -5.41
C SER A 18 -2.13 -13.46 -4.36
N TRP A 19 -1.38 -13.29 -3.27
CA TRP A 19 -1.71 -12.32 -2.25
C TRP A 19 -1.52 -10.96 -2.92
N SER A 20 -2.63 -10.42 -3.42
CA SER A 20 -2.73 -9.19 -4.17
C SER A 20 -3.54 -8.22 -3.33
N LEU A 21 -2.91 -7.14 -2.90
CA LEU A 21 -3.55 -6.07 -2.15
C LEU A 21 -3.55 -4.81 -3.02
N PRO A 22 -4.70 -4.37 -3.55
CA PRO A 22 -4.76 -3.15 -4.32
C PRO A 22 -4.54 -1.94 -3.40
N CYS A 23 -3.62 -1.06 -3.75
CA CYS A 23 -3.31 0.16 -3.01
C CYS A 23 -3.22 1.36 -3.95
N TYR A 24 -3.54 2.55 -3.44
CA TYR A 24 -3.24 3.78 -4.13
C TYR A 24 -1.73 4.05 -4.11
N THR A 25 -1.20 4.51 -5.23
CA THR A 25 0.19 4.90 -5.37
C THR A 25 0.29 6.25 -6.03
N CYS A 26 1.15 7.10 -5.47
CA CYS A 26 1.42 8.43 -5.99
C CYS A 26 2.67 9.00 -5.32
N THR A 27 3.35 9.87 -6.06
CA THR A 27 4.38 10.75 -5.54
C THR A 27 3.82 12.17 -5.57
N ASP A 28 3.93 12.88 -4.44
CA ASP A 28 3.43 14.24 -4.27
C ASP A 28 1.93 14.38 -4.58
N CYS A 29 1.12 13.66 -3.79
CA CYS A 29 -0.33 13.58 -3.98
C CYS A 29 -1.08 14.86 -3.52
N ASN A 30 -0.37 15.95 -3.23
CA ASN A 30 -0.93 17.16 -2.60
C ASN A 30 -1.69 18.10 -3.51
N ASN A 31 -1.86 17.77 -4.79
CA ASN A 31 -2.71 18.56 -5.68
C ASN A 31 -4.21 18.26 -5.43
N LEU A 32 -4.61 18.29 -4.15
CA LEU A 32 -5.91 17.88 -3.59
C LEU A 32 -7.01 18.95 -3.76
N THR A 33 -6.79 20.01 -4.53
CA THR A 33 -7.86 20.94 -4.91
C THR A 33 -8.75 20.41 -6.03
N THR A 34 -8.44 19.25 -6.60
CA THR A 34 -9.25 18.60 -7.63
C THR A 34 -9.67 17.20 -7.21
N THR A 35 -10.93 16.88 -7.47
CA THR A 35 -11.72 15.77 -6.90
C THR A 35 -11.23 14.37 -7.28
N VAL A 36 -10.14 14.25 -8.04
CA VAL A 36 -9.36 13.04 -8.27
C VAL A 36 -7.91 13.48 -8.48
N PRO A 37 -6.96 13.15 -7.60
CA PRO A 37 -5.56 13.47 -7.84
C PRO A 37 -5.08 12.77 -9.12
N THR A 38 -4.71 13.55 -10.14
CA THR A 38 -4.34 13.09 -11.49
C THR A 38 -3.15 12.12 -11.52
N ASN A 39 -2.41 12.02 -10.42
CA ASN A 39 -1.22 11.17 -10.27
C ASN A 39 -1.43 9.98 -9.32
N VAL A 40 -2.66 9.70 -8.90
CA VAL A 40 -2.96 8.49 -8.11
C VAL A 40 -3.32 7.35 -9.05
N THR A 41 -2.49 6.31 -9.01
CA THR A 41 -2.75 5.03 -9.67
C THR A 41 -3.11 3.97 -8.63
N VAL A 42 -3.89 2.97 -9.02
CA VAL A 42 -4.08 1.77 -8.20
C VAL A 42 -3.16 0.69 -8.73
N ILE A 43 -2.36 0.10 -7.84
CA ILE A 43 -1.55 -1.08 -8.18
C ILE A 43 -1.81 -2.21 -7.19
N ASP A 44 -1.60 -3.43 -7.64
CA ASP A 44 -1.65 -4.63 -6.83
C ASP A 44 -0.30 -4.88 -6.14
N CYS A 45 -0.27 -4.71 -4.82
CA CYS A 45 0.87 -5.06 -3.99
C CYS A 45 0.93 -6.58 -3.84
N LEU A 46 2.08 -7.17 -4.17
CA LEU A 46 2.29 -8.61 -4.16
C LEU A 46 3.01 -9.06 -2.90
N GLY A 47 2.45 -10.08 -2.25
CA GLY A 47 3.08 -10.74 -1.10
C GLY A 47 2.11 -10.93 0.07
N PRO A 48 2.35 -11.92 0.93
CA PRO A 48 1.47 -12.21 2.06
C PRO A 48 1.43 -11.07 3.08
N ASP A 49 2.53 -10.32 3.20
CA ASP A 49 2.68 -9.19 4.12
C ASP A 49 2.49 -7.84 3.45
N ALA A 50 1.95 -7.81 2.23
CA ALA A 50 1.70 -6.56 1.50
C ALA A 50 0.76 -5.65 2.32
N GLN A 51 1.12 -4.36 2.38
CA GLN A 51 0.39 -3.30 3.07
C GLN A 51 0.36 -2.06 2.17
N CYS A 52 -0.72 -1.29 2.29
CA CYS A 52 -0.76 0.05 1.74
C CYS A 52 -0.14 1.02 2.75
N SER A 53 0.69 1.94 2.27
CA SER A 53 1.34 2.99 3.07
C SER A 53 0.94 4.37 2.58
N THR A 54 0.74 5.29 3.53
CA THR A 54 0.67 6.74 3.32
C THR A 54 1.77 7.39 4.14
N ASN A 55 2.64 8.16 3.51
CA ASN A 55 3.61 9.00 4.20
C ASN A 55 3.31 10.47 3.91
N VAL A 56 3.20 11.25 4.98
CA VAL A 56 2.95 12.69 4.94
C VAL A 56 4.15 13.40 5.54
N PHE A 57 4.86 14.17 4.73
CA PHE A 57 5.95 15.02 5.17
C PHE A 57 5.52 16.48 5.05
N LYS A 58 5.32 17.14 6.18
CA LYS A 58 4.93 18.55 6.26
C LYS A 58 6.16 19.40 6.53
N VAL A 59 6.33 20.49 5.79
CA VAL A 59 7.37 21.52 6.01
C VAL A 59 6.72 22.89 5.91
N GLY A 60 6.60 23.60 7.03
CA GLY A 60 5.86 24.87 7.06
C GLY A 60 4.39 24.68 6.66
N SER A 61 3.95 25.35 5.59
CA SER A 61 2.59 25.23 5.03
C SER A 61 2.49 24.26 3.84
N THR A 62 3.58 23.54 3.53
CA THR A 62 3.63 22.60 2.40
C THR A 62 3.55 21.19 2.93
N ASP A 63 2.62 20.41 2.41
CA ASP A 63 2.53 18.99 2.66
C ASP A 63 3.13 18.24 1.47
N PHE A 64 3.78 17.10 1.72
CA PHE A 64 4.31 16.14 0.74
C PHE A 64 3.71 14.76 1.07
N VAL A 65 2.69 14.35 0.32
CA VAL A 65 2.03 13.06 0.49
C VAL A 65 2.60 12.08 -0.53
N THR A 66 2.95 10.88 -0.06
CA THR A 66 3.32 9.75 -0.92
C THR A 66 2.50 8.54 -0.51
N LYS A 67 2.05 7.78 -1.50
CA LYS A 67 1.32 6.53 -1.28
C LYS A 67 2.03 5.40 -2.01
N SER A 68 2.17 4.25 -1.37
CA SER A 68 2.96 3.14 -1.91
C SER A 68 2.54 1.78 -1.34
N CYS A 69 3.02 0.73 -2.00
CA CYS A 69 3.07 -0.62 -1.45
C CYS A 69 4.27 -0.77 -0.52
N THR A 70 4.09 -1.45 0.60
CA THR A 70 5.21 -1.89 1.45
C THR A 70 4.93 -3.25 2.04
N ASN A 71 5.97 -4.01 2.35
CA ASN A 71 5.85 -5.29 3.08
C ASN A 71 6.18 -5.14 4.57
N PHE A 72 6.77 -4.00 4.94
CA PHE A 72 7.17 -3.70 6.31
C PHE A 72 6.87 -2.24 6.58
N CYS A 73 5.82 -2.01 7.37
CA CYS A 73 5.51 -0.70 7.85
C CYS A 73 5.28 -0.69 9.33
N SER A 74 5.91 0.29 9.98
CA SER A 74 5.60 0.67 11.34
C SER A 74 5.04 2.09 11.30
N PRO A 75 3.77 2.29 11.73
CA PRO A 75 3.22 3.63 11.87
C PRO A 75 4.16 4.46 12.73
N SER A 76 4.57 5.61 12.21
CA SER A 76 5.59 6.43 12.85
C SER A 76 5.27 7.90 12.76
N PHE A 77 5.72 8.63 13.77
CA PHE A 77 5.60 10.07 13.87
C PHE A 77 6.96 10.63 14.27
N TYR A 78 7.51 11.50 13.42
CA TYR A 78 8.76 12.19 13.69
C TYR A 78 8.56 13.69 13.52
N GLN A 79 8.95 14.46 14.52
CA GLN A 79 8.97 15.92 14.44
C GLN A 79 10.42 16.39 14.33
N PHE A 80 10.67 17.32 13.43
CA PHE A 80 11.97 17.97 13.21
C PHE A 80 11.85 19.45 13.55
N PRO A 81 12.08 19.84 14.83
CA PRO A 81 11.82 21.20 15.32
C PRO A 81 12.63 22.25 14.57
N ASN A 82 13.90 21.93 14.27
CA ASN A 82 14.84 22.84 13.61
C ASN A 82 14.45 23.16 12.15
N MET A 83 13.57 22.36 11.54
CA MET A 83 13.13 22.52 10.16
C MET A 83 11.65 22.91 10.06
N ASN A 84 10.96 23.10 11.20
CA ASN A 84 9.50 23.24 11.26
C ASN A 84 8.80 22.16 10.41
N ALA A 85 9.25 20.91 10.56
CA ALA A 85 8.81 19.80 9.73
C ALA A 85 8.29 18.63 10.57
N VAL A 86 7.33 17.89 10.01
CA VAL A 86 6.70 16.73 10.63
C VAL A 86 6.58 15.61 9.59
N PHE A 87 6.98 14.40 9.96
CA PHE A 87 6.77 13.20 9.17
C PHE A 87 5.77 12.29 9.88
N VAL A 88 4.77 11.82 9.16
CA VAL A 88 3.78 10.84 9.62
C VAL A 88 3.73 9.70 8.61
N SER A 89 3.86 8.47 9.08
CA SER A 89 3.66 7.26 8.28
C SER A 89 2.51 6.46 8.87
N THR A 90 1.56 6.06 8.03
CA THR A 90 0.45 5.15 8.37
C THR A 90 0.39 4.01 7.37
N CYS A 91 -0.02 2.83 7.85
CA CYS A 91 -0.13 1.64 7.03
C CYS A 91 -1.30 0.76 7.43
N CYS A 92 -1.78 -0.03 6.46
CA CYS A 92 -2.98 -0.83 6.60
C CYS A 92 -2.99 -2.00 5.59
N GLN A 93 -3.74 -3.06 5.91
CA GLN A 93 -3.78 -4.32 5.16
C GLN A 93 -5.15 -4.58 4.50
N GLN A 94 -5.91 -3.51 4.24
CA GLN A 94 -7.21 -3.58 3.57
C GLN A 94 -7.10 -2.99 2.15
N PRO A 95 -7.86 -3.49 1.18
CA PRO A 95 -7.90 -2.92 -0.18
C PRO A 95 -8.12 -1.41 -0.14
N LEU A 96 -7.26 -0.64 -0.82
CA LEU A 96 -7.39 0.80 -1.00
C LEU A 96 -7.48 1.61 0.31
N CYS A 97 -6.99 1.06 1.42
CA CYS A 97 -7.11 1.68 2.74
C CYS A 97 -6.24 2.93 2.95
N ASN A 98 -5.37 3.23 1.98
CA ASN A 98 -4.52 4.42 1.96
C ASN A 98 -5.14 5.54 1.09
N GLU A 99 -6.46 5.69 1.09
CA GLU A 99 -7.19 6.76 0.41
C GLU A 99 -6.90 8.17 0.94
#